data_AF-A0AAU2JJR2-F1
#
_entry.id   AF-A0AAU2JJR2-F1
#
_cell.length_a   1.000
_cell.length_b   1.000
_cell.length_c   1.000
_cell.angle_alpha   90.00
_cell.angle_beta   90.00
_cell.angle_gamma   90.00
#
_symmetry.space_group_name_H-M   'P 1'
#
loop_
_entity.id
_entity.type
_entity.pdbx_description
1 polymer ?
#
loop_
_entity_poly.entity_id
_entity_poly.type
_entity_poly.pdbx_seq_one_letter_code
_entity_poly.pdbx_strand_id
1 'polypeptide(L)' 'MEPPDLPTYSRLLLDILNGDPALSIRGDEAEEAWRVLEPVISAWERNLVPLQEYPAGSDGPRSRHG' A
#
# COMPACT_ATOMS: atom_id res chain seq x y z
N MET A 1 19.82 -6.66 -24.74
CA MET A 1 18.64 -7.55 -24.74
C MET A 1 18.02 -7.37 -23.38
N GLU A 2 16.87 -6.70 -23.31
CA GLU A 2 16.10 -6.59 -22.07
C GLU A 2 15.76 -8.02 -21.59
N PRO A 3 15.95 -8.38 -20.31
CA PRO A 3 15.51 -9.67 -19.83
C PRO A 3 13.99 -9.83 -20.02
N PRO A 4 13.48 -11.06 -20.24
CA PRO A 4 12.03 -11.30 -20.26
C PRO A 4 11.38 -10.76 -18.99
N ASP A 5 10.10 -10.34 -19.06
CA ASP A 5 9.34 -9.82 -17.91
C ASP A 5 9.54 -10.72 -16.69
N LEU A 6 10.37 -10.25 -15.76
CA LEU A 6 10.67 -10.99 -14.55
C LEU A 6 9.45 -10.90 -13.63
N PRO A 7 9.03 -12.01 -13.00
CA PRO A 7 8.08 -11.95 -11.90
C PRO A 7 8.54 -10.92 -10.86
N THR A 8 7.60 -10.21 -10.24
CA THR A 8 7.89 -9.04 -9.38
C THR A 8 8.96 -9.30 -8.32
N TYR A 9 8.93 -10.47 -7.66
CA TYR A 9 9.94 -10.83 -6.66
C TYR A 9 11.31 -11.12 -7.27
N SER A 10 11.37 -11.74 -8.44
CA SER A 10 12.64 -11.99 -9.15
C SER A 10 13.30 -10.67 -9.54
N ARG A 11 12.50 -9.69 -9.99
CA ARG A 11 12.99 -8.34 -10.30
C ARG A 11 13.52 -7.64 -9.04
N LEU A 12 12.74 -7.64 -7.96
CA LEU A 12 13.13 -7.02 -6.69
C LEU A 12 14.47 -7.58 -6.16
N LEU A 13 14.63 -8.91 -6.18
CA LEU A 13 15.86 -9.55 -5.73
C LEU A 13 17.06 -9.21 -6.63
N LEU A 14 16.86 -9.16 -7.94
CA LEU A 14 17.91 -8.77 -8.88
C LEU A 14 18.38 -7.33 -8.65
N ASP A 15 17.44 -6.41 -8.42
CA ASP A 15 17.75 -5.01 -8.16
C ASP A 15 18.55 -4.84 -6.84
N ILE A 16 18.20 -5.59 -5.79
CA ILE A 16 18.96 -5.64 -4.53
C ILE A 16 20.40 -6.12 -4.75
N LEU A 17 20.59 -7.20 -5.52
CA LEU A 17 21.93 -7.75 -5.80
C LEU A 17 22.79 -6.79 -6.63
N ASN A 18 22.16 -5.98 -7.49
CA ASN A 18 22.83 -4.96 -8.28
C ASN A 18 23.05 -3.64 -7.53
N GLY A 19 22.57 -3.53 -6.28
CA GLY A 19 22.65 -2.30 -5.50
C GLY A 19 21.76 -1.16 -6.03
N ASP A 20 20.70 -1.50 -6.77
CA ASP A 20 19.72 -0.55 -7.28
C ASP A 20 18.48 -0.50 -6.38
N PRO A 21 18.25 0.60 -5.62
CA PRO A 21 17.14 0.71 -4.70
C PRO A 21 15.83 1.20 -5.36
N ALA A 22 15.74 1.35 -6.68
CA ALA A 22 14.61 2.00 -7.36
C ALA A 22 13.22 1.41 -7.02
N LEU A 23 13.13 0.12 -6.69
CA LEU A 23 11.88 -0.57 -6.31
C LEU A 23 11.77 -0.83 -4.81
N SER A 24 12.63 -0.22 -4.00
CA SER A 24 12.62 -0.31 -2.54
C SER A 24 12.09 0.98 -1.91
N ILE A 25 11.47 0.85 -0.74
CA ILE A 25 11.04 1.98 0.07
C ILE A 25 12.17 2.32 1.04
N ARG A 26 12.52 3.60 1.14
CA ARG A 26 13.53 4.07 2.09
C ARG A 26 12.96 4.13 3.52
N GLY A 27 13.82 4.09 4.52
CA GLY A 27 13.38 4.08 5.92
C GLY A 27 12.58 5.32 6.31
N ASP A 28 13.02 6.50 5.88
CA ASP A 28 12.33 7.77 6.08
C ASP A 28 10.98 7.81 5.34
N GLU A 29 10.92 7.33 4.11
CA GLU A 29 9.65 7.21 3.36
C GLU A 29 8.64 6.31 4.09
N ALA A 30 9.10 5.22 4.71
CA ALA A 30 8.25 4.34 5.49
C ALA A 30 7.73 5.02 6.78
N GLU A 31 8.58 5.76 7.50
CA GLU A 31 8.18 6.53 8.68
C GLU A 31 7.14 7.61 8.33
N GLU A 32 7.33 8.29 7.21
CA GLU A 32 6.40 9.29 6.68
C GLU A 32 5.05 8.69 6.29
N ALA A 33 5.06 7.53 5.62
CA ALA A 33 3.84 6.80 5.29
C ALA A 33 3.06 6.41 6.55
N TRP A 34 3.75 5.93 7.59
CA TRP A 34 3.12 5.62 8.87
C TRP A 34 2.56 6.85 9.55
N ARG A 35 3.27 7.99 9.56
CA ARG A 35 2.77 9.24 10.13
C ARG A 35 1.45 9.69 9.50
N VAL A 36 1.28 9.48 8.20
CA VAL A 36 0.04 9.79 7.48
C VAL A 36 -1.10 8.84 7.87
N LEU A 37 -0.81 7.54 8.04
CA LEU A 37 -1.82 6.52 8.33
C LEU A 37 -2.24 6.47 9.82
N GLU A 38 -1.33 6.80 10.73
CA GLU A 38 -1.56 6.77 12.18
C GLU A 38 -2.89 7.41 12.64
N PRO A 39 -3.26 8.65 12.23
CA PRO A 39 -4.53 9.24 12.65
C PRO A 39 -5.77 8.48 12.13
N VAL A 40 -5.68 7.85 10.96
CA VAL A 40 -6.78 7.05 10.38
C VAL A 40 -6.97 5.77 11.21
N ILE A 41 -5.87 5.09 11.51
CA ILE A 41 -5.88 3.86 12.32
C ILE A 41 -6.42 4.17 13.73
N SER A 42 -5.93 5.24 14.36
CA SER A 42 -6.40 5.68 15.68
C SER A 42 -7.90 6.01 15.68
N ALA A 43 -8.42 6.62 14.61
CA ALA A 43 -9.85 6.90 14.49
C ALA A 43 -10.70 5.62 14.39
N TRP A 44 -10.21 4.59 13.68
CA TRP A 44 -10.86 3.29 13.60
C TRP A 44 -10.85 2.55 14.94
N GLU A 45 -9.71 2.52 15.65
CA GLU A 45 -9.60 1.90 16.97
C GLU A 45 -10.55 2.53 18.00
N ARG A 46 -10.74 3.84 17.89
CA ARG A 46 -11.65 4.61 18.76
C ARG A 46 -13.10 4.61 18.28
N ASN A 47 -13.42 3.88 17.20
CA ASN A 47 -14.76 3.81 16.61
C ASN A 47 -15.36 5.21 16.28
N LEU A 48 -14.52 6.16 15.87
CA LEU A 48 -14.96 7.53 15.58
C LEU A 48 -15.70 7.66 14.25
N VAL A 49 -15.55 6.66 13.37
CA VAL A 49 -16.23 6.58 12.08
C VAL A 49 -16.96 5.23 11.98
N PRO A 50 -18.21 5.20 11.47
CA PRO A 50 -18.96 3.96 11.35
C PRO A 50 -18.38 3.05 10.26
N LEU A 51 -18.32 1.74 10.54
CA LEU A 51 -18.00 0.74 9.54
C LEU A 51 -19.10 0.67 8.47
N GLN A 52 -18.70 0.69 7.21
CA GLN A 52 -19.63 0.57 6.09
C GLN A 52 -19.60 -0.85 5.52
N GLU A 53 -20.79 -1.41 5.27
CA GLU A 53 -20.95 -2.73 4.67
C GLU A 53 -21.32 -2.63 3.19
N TYR A 54 -20.92 -3.64 2.41
CA TYR A 54 -21.27 -3.78 1.01
C TYR A 54 -21.30 -5.27 0.60
N PRO A 55 -22.17 -5.68 -0.34
CA PRO A 55 -22.21 -7.06 -0.81
C PRO A 55 -20.90 -7.50 -1.49
N ALA A 56 -20.52 -8.77 -1.33
CA ALA A 56 -19.39 -9.34 -2.04
C ALA A 56 -19.59 -9.24 -3.57
N GLY A 57 -18.55 -8.79 -4.29
CA GLY A 57 -18.60 -8.58 -5.73
C GLY A 57 -19.22 -7.25 -6.18
N SER A 58 -19.63 -6.38 -5.25
CA SER A 58 -20.04 -5.00 -5.56
C SER A 58 -18.86 -4.02 -5.53
N ASP A 59 -19.05 -2.82 -6.07
CA ASP A 59 -18.03 -1.76 -6.17
C ASP A 59 -17.70 -1.07 -4.83
N GLY A 60 -18.19 -1.61 -3.71
CA GLY A 60 -18.02 -1.03 -2.37
C GLY A 60 -19.27 -0.32 -1.85
N PRO A 61 -19.14 0.39 -0.72
CA PRO A 61 -20.26 1.10 -0.10
C PRO A 61 -20.87 2.17 -1.02
N ARG A 62 -22.20 2.31 -0.97
CA ARG A 62 -22.96 3.29 -1.78
C ARG A 62 -22.63 4.76 -1.47
N SER A 63 -22.02 5.03 -0.32
CA SER A 63 -21.68 6.40 0.10
C SER A 63 -20.51 7.03 -0.67
N ARG A 64 -20.01 6.38 -1.73
CA ARG A 64 -18.90 6.85 -2.58
C ARG A 64 -19.25 8.07 -3.47
N HIS A 65 -20.14 8.94 -3.03
CA HIS A 65 -20.52 10.17 -3.74
C HIS A 65 -20.16 11.38 -2.88
N GLY A 66 -19.12 12.09 -3.31
CA GLY A 66 -19.08 13.55 -3.16
C GLY A 66 -19.98 14.20 -4.19
#